data_AF-A0A484N9Y1-F1
#
_entry.id   AF-A0A484N9Y1-F1
#
_cell.length_a   1.000
_cell.length_b   1.000
_cell.length_c   1.000
_cell.angle_alpha   90.00
_cell.angle_beta   90.00
_cell.angle_gamma   90.00
#
_symmetry.space_group_name_H-M   'P 1'
#
loop_
_entity.id
_entity.type
_entity.pdbx_description
1 polymer ?
#
loop_
_entity_poly.entity_id
_entity_poly.type
_entity_poly.pdbx_seq_one_letter_code
_entity_poly.pdbx_strand_id
1 'polypeptide(L)'
;MASALLASRGGALGDRASALFRLPFSSFRYFSTSPSPSAAADASKPTPKKNKKNKKKNLFEVVQFLPNWGIGYHMAKTHWADVSYQITKINLYKSGKHGKAWGIAHRDGTPIAEAPKKISGVNKRCWRYIPNLNKVEDNTPKMEIQSA
;
A
#
# COMPACT_ATOMS: atom_id res chain seq x y z
N MET A 1 -53.89 42.85 -32.07
CA MET A 1 -52.57 43.46 -31.83
C MET A 1 -51.60 42.31 -31.54
N ALA A 2 -50.92 41.66 -32.49
CA ALA A 2 -50.15 42.10 -33.67
C ALA A 2 -48.73 42.62 -33.34
N SER A 3 -47.75 42.21 -34.17
CA SER A 3 -46.29 42.48 -34.14
C SER A 3 -45.46 41.65 -33.12
N ALA A 4 -44.48 40.77 -33.45
CA ALA A 4 -43.38 40.73 -34.45
C ALA A 4 -42.17 41.60 -34.04
N LEU A 5 -40.88 41.28 -34.20
CA LEU A 5 -40.07 40.17 -34.76
C LEU A 5 -38.57 40.53 -34.51
N LEU A 6 -37.65 39.62 -34.86
CA LEU A 6 -36.19 39.79 -35.13
C LEU A 6 -35.24 39.47 -33.94
N ALA A 7 -34.56 38.32 -33.82
CA ALA A 7 -33.71 37.50 -34.72
C ALA A 7 -32.23 37.93 -34.85
N SER A 8 -31.33 36.92 -34.78
CA SER A 8 -29.86 36.88 -35.04
C SER A 8 -28.97 36.72 -33.77
N ARG A 9 -27.83 36.00 -33.81
CA ARG A 9 -27.28 35.01 -34.79
C ARG A 9 -26.16 34.17 -34.12
N GLY A 10 -26.00 32.91 -34.55
CA GLY A 10 -24.78 32.09 -34.39
C GLY A 10 -24.74 31.17 -33.14
N GLY A 11 -24.31 29.90 -33.22
CA GLY A 11 -23.99 29.09 -34.40
C GLY A 11 -22.85 28.09 -34.15
N ALA A 12 -23.14 26.79 -34.17
CA ALA A 12 -22.19 25.71 -34.44
C ALA A 12 -22.93 24.39 -34.70
N LEU A 13 -22.68 23.75 -35.85
CA LEU A 13 -23.05 22.35 -36.10
C LEU A 13 -22.17 21.42 -35.24
N GLY A 14 -22.70 20.26 -34.85
CA GLY A 14 -21.92 19.28 -34.08
C GLY A 14 -22.55 17.91 -33.85
N ASP A 15 -23.57 17.50 -34.61
CA ASP A 15 -24.08 16.12 -34.55
C ASP A 15 -23.31 15.23 -35.54
N ARG A 16 -22.57 14.23 -35.04
CA ARG A 16 -22.60 12.84 -35.57
C ARG A 16 -21.63 11.84 -34.91
N ALA A 17 -22.13 10.61 -34.85
CA ALA A 17 -21.43 9.34 -35.08
C ALA A 17 -20.33 8.87 -34.10
N SER A 18 -20.79 8.04 -33.16
CA SER A 18 -20.39 6.64 -32.97
C SER A 18 -19.18 6.05 -33.74
N ALA A 19 -18.41 5.23 -33.00
CA ALA A 19 -17.48 4.18 -33.46
C ALA A 19 -16.15 4.67 -34.09
N LEU A 20 -14.98 4.05 -33.84
CA LEU A 20 -14.68 2.62 -33.86
C LEU A 20 -13.45 2.27 -32.99
N PHE A 21 -13.45 1.06 -32.42
CA PHE A 21 -12.22 0.40 -31.97
C PHE A 21 -11.24 0.19 -33.15
N ARG A 22 -9.97 0.54 -32.98
CA ARG A 22 -8.87 0.02 -33.82
C ARG A 22 -7.53 -0.01 -33.06
N LEU A 23 -7.32 -1.07 -32.29
CA LEU A 23 -5.97 -1.52 -31.96
C LEU A 23 -5.42 -2.35 -33.12
N PRO A 24 -4.16 -2.12 -33.51
CA PRO A 24 -3.33 -3.20 -34.03
C PRO A 24 -1.94 -3.17 -33.38
N PHE A 25 -1.82 -3.68 -32.15
CA PHE A 25 -0.51 -4.15 -31.67
C PHE A 25 -0.26 -5.51 -32.32
N SER A 26 0.46 -5.46 -33.43
CA SER A 26 0.73 -6.59 -34.29
C SER A 26 1.68 -7.61 -33.65
N SER A 27 1.31 -8.87 -33.85
CA SER A 27 2.21 -10.02 -34.01
C SER A 27 3.08 -10.43 -32.81
N PHE A 28 2.63 -11.52 -32.17
CA PHE A 28 3.50 -12.46 -31.45
C PHE A 28 4.72 -12.81 -32.30
N ARG A 29 5.92 -12.41 -31.86
CA ARG A 29 7.16 -12.96 -32.40
C ARG A 29 7.48 -14.25 -31.66
N TYR A 30 7.09 -15.37 -32.26
CA TYR A 30 7.54 -16.70 -31.85
C TYR A 30 9.07 -16.75 -31.87
N PHE A 31 9.67 -17.33 -30.84
CA PHE A 31 11.06 -17.79 -30.88
C PHE A 31 11.09 -19.24 -30.40
N SER A 32 11.42 -20.14 -31.32
CA SER A 32 11.41 -21.58 -31.13
C SER A 32 12.62 -22.08 -30.34
N THR A 33 12.42 -23.19 -29.64
CA THR A 33 13.42 -23.90 -28.85
C THR A 33 14.31 -24.81 -29.71
N SER A 34 15.62 -24.86 -29.41
CA SER A 34 16.44 -26.08 -29.55
C SER A 34 17.68 -26.03 -28.61
N PRO A 35 18.29 -27.17 -28.22
CA PRO A 35 19.22 -27.22 -27.07
C PRO A 35 20.67 -27.69 -27.37
N SER A 36 21.50 -27.73 -26.31
CA SER A 36 22.76 -28.50 -26.13
C SER A 36 24.09 -27.84 -26.59
N PRO A 37 25.28 -28.22 -26.03
CA PRO A 37 25.64 -28.41 -24.61
C PRO A 37 27.01 -27.76 -24.21
N SER A 38 27.48 -28.08 -23.00
CA SER A 38 28.88 -28.01 -22.50
C SER A 38 29.42 -26.70 -21.91
N ALA A 39 29.62 -26.71 -20.59
CA ALA A 39 30.95 -26.66 -19.93
C ALA A 39 30.79 -26.34 -18.43
N ALA A 40 31.45 -27.12 -17.56
CA ALA A 40 31.47 -26.84 -16.13
C ALA A 40 32.53 -25.78 -15.80
N ALA A 41 32.19 -24.83 -14.92
CA ALA A 41 33.16 -24.01 -14.21
C ALA A 41 32.62 -23.70 -12.80
N ASP A 42 33.23 -24.32 -11.79
CA ASP A 42 32.97 -23.98 -10.39
C ASP A 42 33.46 -22.55 -10.11
N ALA A 43 32.59 -21.72 -9.53
CA ALA A 43 32.94 -20.39 -9.04
C ALA A 43 31.89 -19.92 -8.02
N SER A 44 31.75 -20.64 -6.91
CA SER A 44 30.85 -20.29 -5.80
C SER A 44 31.34 -19.08 -4.98
N LYS A 45 31.61 -17.95 -5.64
CA LYS A 45 31.92 -16.65 -5.01
C LYS A 45 30.62 -15.93 -4.64
N PRO A 46 30.38 -15.56 -3.37
CA PRO A 46 29.22 -14.77 -2.98
C PRO A 46 29.37 -13.34 -3.47
N THR A 47 28.96 -13.08 -4.71
CA THR A 47 28.88 -11.71 -5.23
C THR A 47 27.92 -10.89 -4.37
N PRO A 48 28.28 -9.66 -3.94
CA PRO A 48 27.38 -8.82 -3.16
C PRO A 48 26.16 -8.50 -4.03
N LYS A 49 25.01 -9.08 -3.69
CA LYS A 49 23.78 -9.00 -4.48
C LYS A 49 23.32 -7.54 -4.55
N LYS A 50 23.72 -6.86 -5.64
CA LYS A 50 23.32 -5.52 -6.09
C LYS A 50 21.95 -5.16 -5.53
N ASN A 51 21.92 -4.23 -4.57
CA ASN A 51 20.81 -4.01 -3.65
C ASN A 51 19.47 -4.03 -4.38
N LYS A 52 18.71 -5.12 -4.20
CA LYS A 52 17.58 -5.51 -5.06
C LYS A 52 16.42 -4.56 -4.85
N LYS A 53 16.45 -3.39 -5.53
CA LYS A 53 15.51 -2.25 -5.46
C LYS A 53 14.26 -2.61 -4.64
N ASN A 54 14.31 -2.32 -3.35
CA ASN A 54 13.37 -2.85 -2.37
C ASN A 54 11.93 -2.54 -2.82
N LYS A 55 11.22 -3.55 -3.32
CA LYS A 55 9.84 -3.38 -3.81
C LYS A 55 9.01 -2.86 -2.64
N LYS A 56 8.35 -1.72 -2.85
CA LYS A 56 7.44 -1.10 -1.88
C LYS A 56 6.46 -2.16 -1.34
N LYS A 57 6.62 -2.50 -0.06
CA LYS A 57 5.86 -3.54 0.65
C LYS A 57 4.45 -3.07 1.03
N ASN A 58 3.56 -4.02 1.22
CA ASN A 58 2.23 -3.89 1.84
C ASN A 58 2.36 -3.93 3.39
N LEU A 59 1.39 -3.42 4.15
CA LEU A 59 1.41 -3.51 5.63
C LEU A 59 1.62 -4.96 6.08
N PHE A 60 0.86 -5.92 5.53
CA PHE A 60 0.95 -7.33 5.92
C PHE A 60 2.32 -7.94 5.62
N GLU A 61 2.95 -7.53 4.52
CA GLU A 61 4.33 -7.91 4.19
C GLU A 61 5.36 -7.22 5.11
N VAL A 62 5.03 -6.14 5.81
CA VAL A 62 5.90 -5.54 6.84
C VAL A 62 5.70 -6.26 8.17
N VAL A 63 4.45 -6.42 8.62
CA VAL A 63 4.14 -6.98 9.93
C VAL A 63 4.33 -8.49 10.05
N GLN A 64 4.40 -9.23 8.93
CA GLN A 64 4.81 -10.63 8.93
C GLN A 64 6.24 -10.83 9.47
N PHE A 65 7.10 -9.80 9.42
CA PHE A 65 8.45 -9.84 9.99
C PHE A 65 8.49 -9.47 11.49
N LEU A 66 7.36 -9.09 12.10
CA LEU A 66 7.27 -8.68 13.50
C LEU A 66 6.60 -9.78 14.33
N PRO A 67 6.95 -9.92 15.63
CA PRO A 67 6.22 -10.80 16.53
C PRO A 67 4.74 -10.37 16.63
N ASN A 68 3.86 -11.33 16.94
CA ASN A 68 2.42 -11.09 17.10
C ASN A 68 1.76 -10.34 15.91
N TRP A 69 2.27 -10.55 14.69
CA TRP A 69 1.85 -9.82 13.48
C TRP A 69 1.89 -8.29 13.64
N GLY A 70 2.86 -7.76 14.40
CA GLY A 70 3.05 -6.32 14.56
C GLY A 70 1.96 -5.60 15.36
N ILE A 71 1.13 -6.31 16.13
CA ILE A 71 0.21 -5.70 17.10
C ILE A 71 1.05 -4.94 18.16
N GLY A 72 0.62 -3.73 18.52
CA GLY A 72 1.33 -2.79 19.40
C GLY A 72 2.40 -1.93 18.72
N TYR A 73 2.72 -2.16 17.43
CA TYR A 73 3.76 -1.41 16.73
C TYR A 73 3.20 -0.30 15.83
N HIS A 74 4.00 0.76 15.66
CA HIS A 74 3.66 1.88 14.77
C HIS A 74 4.10 1.64 13.33
N MET A 75 3.15 1.88 12.42
CA MET A 75 3.31 1.77 10.98
C MET A 75 2.83 3.05 10.30
N ALA A 76 3.54 3.49 9.27
CA ALA A 76 3.11 4.62 8.44
C ALA A 76 3.32 4.31 6.96
N LYS A 77 2.66 5.10 6.10
CA LYS A 77 3.01 5.12 4.68
C LYS A 77 4.23 6.00 4.48
N THR A 78 5.04 5.70 3.45
CA THR A 78 6.27 6.47 3.14
C THR A 78 6.01 7.96 2.87
N HIS A 79 4.80 8.32 2.40
CA HIS A 79 4.40 9.70 2.12
C HIS A 79 3.61 10.36 3.27
N TRP A 80 3.47 9.69 4.42
CA TRP A 80 2.93 10.30 5.63
C TRP A 80 4.11 10.72 6.50
N ALA A 81 4.17 12.01 6.82
CA ALA A 81 5.15 12.59 7.73
C ALA A 81 4.63 12.46 9.18
N ASP A 82 3.55 13.20 9.49
CA ASP A 82 3.04 13.38 10.85
C ASP A 82 2.21 12.19 11.36
N VAL A 83 1.59 11.42 10.45
CA VAL A 83 0.57 10.40 10.79
C VAL A 83 1.15 8.98 10.78
N SER A 84 1.13 8.35 11.95
CA SER A 84 1.40 6.93 12.15
C SER A 84 0.18 6.21 12.71
N TYR A 85 0.15 4.88 12.58
CA TYR A 85 -0.90 4.04 13.14
C TYR A 85 -0.29 2.96 14.02
N GLN A 86 -0.71 2.88 15.28
CA GLN A 86 -0.44 1.74 16.15
C GLN A 86 -1.44 0.62 15.81
N ILE A 87 -0.96 -0.59 15.55
CA ILE A 87 -1.84 -1.71 15.18
C ILE A 87 -2.46 -2.34 16.44
N THR A 88 -3.79 -2.39 16.51
CA THR A 88 -4.51 -3.07 17.61
C THR A 88 -4.99 -4.47 17.20
N LYS A 89 -5.50 -4.62 15.97
CA LYS A 89 -6.09 -5.88 15.51
C LYS A 89 -5.86 -6.10 14.02
N ILE A 90 -5.59 -7.34 13.64
CA ILE A 90 -5.46 -7.78 12.25
C ILE A 90 -6.43 -8.94 12.00
N ASN A 91 -7.01 -8.97 10.81
CA ASN A 91 -7.76 -10.11 10.29
C ASN A 91 -7.20 -10.43 8.89
N LEU A 92 -6.50 -11.55 8.76
CA LEU A 92 -5.87 -11.98 7.52
C LEU A 92 -6.83 -12.84 6.69
N TYR A 93 -6.70 -12.74 5.37
CA TYR A 93 -7.30 -13.70 4.44
C TYR A 93 -6.36 -14.88 4.18
N LYS A 94 -6.85 -15.89 3.44
CA LYS A 94 -6.22 -17.21 3.19
C LYS A 94 -4.72 -17.20 2.77
N SER A 95 -4.20 -16.09 2.23
CA SER A 95 -2.81 -15.98 1.76
C SER A 95 -1.86 -15.20 2.69
N GLY A 96 -2.33 -14.64 3.81
CA GLY A 96 -1.53 -13.82 4.73
C GLY A 96 -1.04 -12.47 4.19
N LYS A 97 -1.09 -12.23 2.88
CA LYS A 97 -0.63 -11.00 2.20
C LYS A 97 -1.67 -9.87 2.17
N HIS A 98 -2.91 -10.18 2.54
CA HIS A 98 -4.08 -9.30 2.42
C HIS A 98 -5.02 -9.56 3.59
N GLY A 99 -5.79 -8.53 3.97
CA GLY A 99 -6.70 -8.63 5.10
C GLY A 99 -7.35 -7.30 5.44
N LYS A 100 -7.76 -7.16 6.70
CA LYS A 100 -8.24 -5.93 7.34
C LYS A 100 -7.36 -5.66 8.57
N ALA A 101 -7.10 -4.39 8.86
CA ALA A 101 -6.40 -3.97 10.06
C ALA A 101 -7.18 -2.84 10.76
N TRP A 102 -7.09 -2.82 12.08
CA TRP A 102 -7.62 -1.78 12.96
C TRP A 102 -6.50 -1.29 13.86
N GLY A 103 -6.52 0.00 14.17
CA GLY A 103 -5.46 0.63 14.93
C GLY A 103 -5.80 2.05 15.33
N ILE A 104 -5.01 2.57 16.25
CA ILE A 104 -5.09 3.93 16.77
C ILE A 104 -4.23 4.83 15.88
N ALA A 105 -4.73 6.01 15.52
CA ALA A 105 -3.98 6.98 14.71
C ALA A 105 -3.23 7.95 15.62
N HIS A 106 -1.90 7.99 15.51
CA HIS A 106 -1.05 8.95 16.23
C HIS A 106 -0.59 10.05 15.29
N ARG A 107 -0.69 11.30 15.74
CA ARG A 107 -0.07 12.46 15.10
C ARG A 107 0.93 13.07 16.06
N ASP A 108 2.19 13.18 15.61
CA ASP A 108 3.27 13.83 16.37
C ASP A 108 3.45 13.27 17.80
N GLY A 109 3.18 11.97 17.98
CA GLY A 109 3.22 11.27 19.27
C GLY A 109 1.91 11.29 20.08
N THR A 110 0.94 12.14 19.72
CA THR A 110 -0.37 12.19 20.40
C THR A 110 -1.41 11.28 19.73
N PRO A 111 -2.23 10.53 20.49
CA PRO A 111 -3.34 9.76 19.95
C PRO A 111 -4.48 10.69 19.50
N ILE A 112 -4.82 10.65 18.20
CA ILE A 112 -5.93 11.40 17.61
C ILE A 112 -7.28 10.77 17.99
N ALA A 113 -7.28 9.47 18.24
CA ALA A 113 -8.50 8.71 18.53
C ALA A 113 -8.19 7.58 19.53
N GLU A 114 -8.79 7.65 20.71
CA GLU A 114 -8.71 6.59 21.72
C GLU A 114 -9.32 5.26 21.23
N ALA A 115 -10.33 5.33 20.36
CA ALA A 115 -10.99 4.16 19.79
C ALA A 115 -10.24 3.58 18.57
N PRO A 116 -9.97 2.25 18.52
CA PRO A 116 -9.34 1.59 17.36
C PRO A 116 -10.15 1.74 16.06
N LYS A 117 -9.60 2.50 15.10
CA LYS A 117 -10.24 2.77 13.80
C LYS A 117 -9.74 1.79 12.73
N LYS A 118 -10.61 1.44 11.78
CA LYS A 118 -10.23 0.63 10.61
C LYS A 118 -9.20 1.38 9.75
N ILE A 119 -8.01 0.80 9.58
CA ILE A 119 -6.91 1.41 8.82
C ILE A 119 -7.20 1.29 7.31
N SER A 120 -7.21 2.43 6.60
CA SER A 120 -7.52 2.49 5.17
C SER A 120 -6.30 2.29 4.27
N GLY A 121 -6.51 1.61 3.14
CA GLY A 121 -5.44 1.31 2.18
C GLY A 121 -4.36 0.37 2.74
N VAL A 122 -4.71 -0.51 3.68
CA VAL A 122 -3.79 -1.49 4.25
C VAL A 122 -3.17 -2.41 3.17
N ASN A 123 -3.96 -2.89 2.21
CA ASN A 123 -3.50 -3.67 1.06
C ASN A 123 -2.68 -2.88 0.01
N LYS A 124 -2.45 -1.57 0.19
CA LYS A 124 -1.65 -0.78 -0.76
C LYS A 124 -0.16 -0.93 -0.44
N ARG A 125 0.69 -0.58 -1.41
CA ARG A 125 2.15 -0.55 -1.26
C ARG A 125 2.60 0.73 -0.54
N CYS A 126 3.86 0.76 -0.13
CA CYS A 126 4.55 1.87 0.54
C CYS A 126 4.26 1.98 2.05
N TRP A 127 3.93 0.87 2.73
CA TRP A 127 3.99 0.84 4.18
C TRP A 127 5.43 0.63 4.65
N ARG A 128 5.79 1.27 5.77
CA ARG A 128 7.06 1.11 6.48
C ARG A 128 6.80 0.95 7.97
N TYR A 129 7.64 0.15 8.63
CA TYR A 129 7.80 0.17 10.07
C TYR A 129 8.44 1.50 10.48
N ILE A 130 7.91 2.12 11.54
CA ILE A 130 8.60 3.19 12.25
C ILE A 130 9.21 2.57 13.51
N PRO A 131 10.52 2.27 13.53
CA PRO A 131 11.20 2.06 14.80
C PRO A 131 11.13 3.36 15.62
N ASN A 132 11.13 3.23 16.96
CA ASN A 132 11.26 4.31 17.95
C ASN A 132 9.99 5.06 18.40
N LEU A 133 8.80 4.45 18.39
CA LEU A 133 7.61 5.00 19.08
C LEU A 133 7.17 4.17 20.31
N ASN A 134 7.36 2.84 20.30
CA ASN A 134 6.96 1.94 21.40
C ASN A 134 7.61 2.19 22.78
N LYS A 135 8.59 3.09 22.93
CA LYS A 135 9.31 3.29 24.21
C LYS A 135 8.47 3.91 25.34
N VAL A 136 7.27 4.40 25.04
CA VAL A 136 6.40 5.08 26.01
C VAL A 136 5.54 4.08 26.80
N GLU A 137 5.15 2.94 26.22
CA GLU A 137 4.05 2.12 26.75
C GLU A 137 4.52 0.98 27.67
N ASP A 138 5.78 0.53 27.53
CA ASP A 138 6.45 -0.36 28.49
C ASP A 138 6.80 0.33 29.83
N ASN A 139 6.52 1.64 29.97
CA ASN A 139 6.64 2.40 31.23
C ASN A 139 5.27 2.66 31.89
N THR A 140 4.37 1.68 31.85
CA THR A 140 3.23 1.66 32.77
C THR A 140 3.70 1.06 34.11
N PRO A 141 3.76 1.85 35.20
CA PRO A 141 4.14 1.31 36.50
C PRO A 141 3.10 0.28 36.93
N LYS A 142 3.58 -0.91 37.28
CA LYS A 142 2.77 -1.98 37.84
C LYS A 142 2.19 -1.50 39.17
N MET A 143 0.94 -1.01 39.11
CA MET A 143 0.03 -0.74 40.23
C MET A 143 -0.05 -1.93 41.18
N GLU A 144 0.91 -2.09 42.09
CA GLU A 144 0.91 -3.18 43.07
C GLU A 144 -0.20 -2.92 44.09
N ILE A 145 -1.28 -3.71 43.98
CA ILE A 145 -2.36 -3.72 44.96
C ILE A 145 -1.83 -4.42 46.21
N GLN A 146 -1.25 -3.64 47.12
CA GLN A 146 -0.98 -4.09 48.48
C GLN A 146 -2.23 -3.84 49.34
N SER A 147 -2.98 -4.91 49.56
CA SER A 147 -4.02 -4.97 50.59
C SER A 147 -3.42 -5.52 51.88
N ALA A 148 -3.45 -4.72 52.95
CA ALA A 148 -3.16 -5.12 54.33
C ALA A 148 -3.97 -4.24 55.28
#